data_AF-A0A0F4LNV8-F1
#
_entry.id   AF-A0A0F4LNV8-F1
#
_cell.length_a   1.000
_cell.length_b   1.000
_cell.length_c   1.000
_cell.angle_alpha   90.00
_cell.angle_beta   90.00
_cell.angle_gamma   90.00
#
_symmetry.space_group_name_H-M   'P 1'
#
loop_
_entity.id
_entity.type
_entity.pdbx_description
1 polymer ?
#
loop_
_entity_poly.entity_id
_entity_poly.type
_entity_poly.pdbx_seq_one_letter_code
_entity_poly.pdbx_strand_id
1 'polypeptide(L)'
;MLKIKDVTLAFAKNVVLDDVNLEFKQGEIVGLVAPNGTGKSTLINVILHNLTPQKGFVEYENTRYQTQKDTIKLHQEICSFPEQSDLFPFMTGRDHLNLYADLWHNSEKPVEQIISDLQMGNYVDKKVQTYSLGMKQRLCFAMVVAADSPVMLLDEVMNGLDPQNVALISQMLLKLKDENKLIIMASHLLSNLQQYADRVLFMGKGHIIEDLDNKKQNKRYLKMQSTPETTTLLSDYHYETLPNNLLLVPLAEITPDKLTQLLVNLVQADIQYAVERIDIEDLFNKFYD
;
A
#
# COMPACT_ATOMS: atom_id res chain seq x y z
N MET A 1 -4.33 -4.06 17.67
CA MET A 1 -5.23 -4.09 16.50
C MET A 1 -5.76 -2.69 16.29
N LEU A 2 -5.66 -2.17 15.06
CA LEU A 2 -6.22 -0.88 14.66
C LEU A 2 -7.60 -1.12 14.03
N LYS A 3 -8.58 -0.31 14.39
CA LYS A 3 -9.95 -0.39 13.87
C LYS A 3 -10.45 0.97 13.44
N ILE A 4 -11.23 0.96 12.37
CA ILE A 4 -12.02 2.08 11.87
C ILE A 4 -13.46 1.59 11.85
N LYS A 5 -14.36 2.30 12.54
CA LYS A 5 -15.75 1.87 12.66
C LYS A 5 -16.70 3.01 12.33
N ASP A 6 -17.64 2.74 11.44
CA ASP A 6 -18.73 3.64 11.01
C ASP A 6 -18.23 5.03 10.56
N VAL A 7 -17.03 5.11 9.97
CA VAL A 7 -16.38 6.39 9.67
C VAL A 7 -16.99 7.03 8.42
N THR A 8 -17.59 8.21 8.60
CA THR A 8 -18.02 9.09 7.52
C THR A 8 -17.28 10.42 7.61
N LEU A 9 -16.63 10.83 6.52
CA LEU A 9 -16.01 12.13 6.36
C LEU A 9 -16.47 12.82 5.07
N ALA A 10 -16.97 14.06 5.20
CA ALA A 10 -17.34 14.91 4.06
C ALA A 10 -16.68 16.30 4.12
N PHE A 11 -16.29 16.83 2.96
CA PHE A 11 -15.87 18.22 2.80
C PHE A 11 -16.98 18.99 2.09
N ALA A 12 -17.66 19.86 2.82
CA ALA A 12 -18.87 20.52 2.37
C ALA A 12 -19.92 19.50 1.85
N LYS A 13 -20.18 19.47 0.55
CA LYS A 13 -21.15 18.54 -0.07
C LYS A 13 -20.52 17.25 -0.59
N ASN A 14 -19.19 17.16 -0.60
CA ASN A 14 -18.48 16.02 -1.17
C ASN A 14 -18.13 15.01 -0.07
N VAL A 15 -18.80 13.85 -0.09
CA VAL A 15 -18.51 12.76 0.85
C VAL A 15 -17.29 11.99 0.33
N VAL A 16 -16.23 11.93 1.15
CA VAL A 16 -14.95 11.30 0.77
C VAL A 16 -14.76 9.94 1.42
N LEU A 17 -15.31 9.76 2.63
CA LEU A 17 -15.41 8.47 3.31
C LEU A 17 -16.87 8.32 3.76
N ASP A 18 -17.47 7.17 3.49
CA ASP A 18 -18.87 6.91 3.85
C ASP A 18 -19.02 5.51 4.46
N ASP A 19 -19.35 5.47 5.74
CA ASP A 19 -19.55 4.24 6.52
C ASP A 19 -18.39 3.22 6.41
N VAL A 20 -17.16 3.74 6.45
CA VAL A 20 -15.95 2.90 6.32
C VAL A 20 -15.73 2.11 7.60
N ASN A 21 -15.67 0.79 7.44
CA ASN A 21 -15.43 -0.19 8.50
C ASN A 21 -14.23 -1.07 8.11
N LEU A 22 -13.14 -0.96 8.87
CA LEU A 22 -11.88 -1.64 8.59
C LEU A 22 -11.21 -2.13 9.88
N GLU A 23 -10.60 -3.31 9.83
CA GLU A 23 -9.76 -3.82 10.90
C GLU A 23 -8.38 -4.17 10.33
N PHE A 24 -7.33 -3.78 11.05
CA PHE A 24 -5.93 -4.02 10.67
C PHE A 24 -5.19 -4.77 11.78
N LYS A 25 -4.53 -5.85 11.40
CA LYS A 25 -3.79 -6.76 12.27
C LYS A 25 -2.34 -6.30 12.39
N GLN A 26 -1.70 -6.68 13.49
CA GLN A 26 -0.25 -6.50 13.59
C GLN A 26 0.47 -7.50 12.68
N GLY A 27 1.67 -7.11 12.21
CA GLY A 27 2.48 -7.95 11.33
C GLY A 27 1.91 -8.14 9.92
N GLU A 28 1.15 -7.18 9.40
CA GLU A 28 0.70 -7.15 8.02
C GLU A 28 1.05 -5.83 7.32
N ILE A 29 1.29 -5.90 6.01
CA ILE A 29 1.39 -4.75 5.12
C ILE A 29 0.09 -4.65 4.33
N VAL A 30 -0.61 -3.52 4.48
CA VAL A 30 -1.86 -3.22 3.78
C VAL A 30 -1.64 -2.10 2.76
N GLY A 31 -1.88 -2.39 1.48
CA GLY A 31 -1.90 -1.41 0.41
C GLY A 31 -3.25 -0.72 0.29
N LEU A 32 -3.28 0.60 0.23
CA LEU A 32 -4.44 1.41 -0.15
C LEU A 32 -4.32 1.78 -1.63
N VAL A 33 -5.22 1.24 -2.44
CA VAL A 33 -5.19 1.38 -3.90
C VAL A 33 -6.47 2.08 -4.36
N ALA A 34 -6.30 3.17 -5.10
CA ALA A 34 -7.37 3.93 -5.76
C ALA A 34 -6.75 5.01 -6.66
N PRO A 35 -7.51 5.60 -7.59
CA PRO A 35 -7.13 6.81 -8.30
C PRO A 35 -6.81 7.99 -7.35
N ASN A 36 -6.20 9.02 -7.90
CA ASN A 36 -5.91 10.25 -7.15
C ASN A 36 -7.20 11.00 -6.82
N GLY A 37 -7.28 11.54 -5.60
CA GLY A 37 -8.47 12.24 -5.12
C GLY A 37 -9.59 11.35 -4.57
N THR A 38 -9.42 10.03 -4.57
CA THR A 38 -10.46 9.09 -4.06
C THR A 38 -10.55 9.00 -2.53
N GLY A 39 -9.54 9.50 -1.80
CA GLY A 39 -9.58 9.56 -0.32
C GLY A 39 -8.55 8.72 0.43
N LYS A 40 -7.51 8.19 -0.23
CA LYS A 40 -6.41 7.42 0.42
C LYS A 40 -5.73 8.23 1.54
N SER A 41 -5.20 9.41 1.22
CA SER A 41 -4.58 10.32 2.18
C SER A 41 -5.58 10.84 3.21
N THR A 42 -6.86 10.97 2.83
CA THR A 42 -7.95 11.32 3.76
C THR A 42 -8.13 10.25 4.82
N LEU A 43 -8.14 8.97 4.45
CA LEU A 43 -8.23 7.85 5.38
C LEU A 43 -7.02 7.83 6.34
N ILE A 44 -5.81 8.01 5.82
CA ILE A 44 -4.58 8.13 6.64
C ILE A 44 -4.72 9.27 7.65
N ASN A 45 -5.18 10.45 7.23
CA ASN A 45 -5.37 11.59 8.11
C ASN A 45 -6.49 11.40 9.14
N VAL A 46 -7.52 10.61 8.83
CA VAL A 46 -8.52 10.20 9.83
C VAL A 46 -7.92 9.24 10.85
N ILE A 47 -7.08 8.29 10.43
CA ILE A 47 -6.37 7.38 11.34
C ILE A 47 -5.50 8.17 12.32
N LEU A 48 -4.77 9.19 11.85
CA LEU A 48 -3.91 10.06 12.68
C LEU A 48 -4.66 11.06 13.55
N HIS A 49 -5.97 11.19 13.34
CA HIS A 49 -6.80 12.24 13.94
C HIS A 49 -6.42 13.67 13.53
N ASN A 50 -5.76 13.85 12.38
CA ASN A 50 -5.59 15.16 11.73
C ASN A 50 -6.92 15.66 11.15
N LEU A 51 -7.80 14.73 10.79
CA LEU A 51 -9.17 14.99 10.37
C LEU A 51 -10.13 14.24 11.28
N THR A 52 -11.02 14.98 11.95
CA THR A 52 -12.07 14.39 12.79
C THR A 52 -13.26 14.00 11.91
N PRO A 53 -13.66 12.72 11.86
CA PRO A 53 -14.81 12.31 11.07
C PRO A 53 -16.13 12.82 11.68
N GLN A 54 -17.15 13.06 10.85
CA GLN A 54 -18.47 13.47 11.34
C GLN A 54 -19.21 12.31 12.04
N LYS A 55 -18.88 11.07 11.70
CA LYS A 55 -19.42 9.84 12.32
C LYS A 55 -18.31 8.81 12.49
N GLY A 56 -18.52 7.87 13.41
CA GLY A 56 -17.60 6.78 13.64
C GLY A 56 -16.38 7.17 14.46
N PHE A 57 -15.42 6.26 14.54
CA PHE A 57 -14.19 6.45 15.30
C PHE A 57 -13.04 5.58 14.80
N VAL A 58 -11.83 5.97 15.19
CA VAL A 58 -10.62 5.18 15.08
C VAL A 58 -10.23 4.69 16.48
N GLU A 59 -9.86 3.42 16.58
CA GLU A 59 -9.48 2.76 17.83
C GLU A 59 -8.20 1.94 17.62
N TYR A 60 -7.23 2.09 18.51
CA TYR A 60 -6.04 1.24 18.56
C TYR A 60 -5.84 0.71 19.98
N GLU A 61 -5.72 -0.61 20.13
CA GLU A 61 -5.56 -1.28 21.44
C GLU A 61 -6.57 -0.77 22.50
N ASN A 62 -7.84 -0.70 22.11
CA ASN A 62 -8.97 -0.22 22.92
C ASN A 62 -8.88 1.26 23.36
N THR A 63 -7.98 2.04 22.77
CA THR A 63 -7.84 3.48 23.00
C THR A 63 -8.40 4.25 21.80
N ARG A 64 -9.17 5.31 22.04
CA ARG A 64 -9.76 6.20 21.02
C ARG A 64 -9.36 7.64 21.28
N TYR A 65 -9.40 8.49 20.26
CA TYR A 65 -9.17 9.94 20.36
C TYR A 65 -10.32 10.66 21.10
N GLN A 66 -10.43 10.45 22.41
CA GLN A 66 -11.50 11.03 23.25
C GLN A 66 -10.99 12.14 24.18
N THR A 67 -9.77 12.00 24.68
CA THR A 67 -9.13 12.98 25.57
C THR A 67 -7.75 13.35 25.05
N GLN A 68 -7.20 14.48 25.50
CA GLN A 68 -5.83 14.87 25.15
C GLN A 68 -4.79 13.81 25.52
N LYS A 69 -5.00 13.11 26.66
CA LYS A 69 -4.12 12.03 27.10
C LYS A 69 -4.17 10.84 26.13
N ASP A 70 -5.36 10.48 25.67
CA ASP A 70 -5.51 9.39 24.70
C ASP A 70 -4.91 9.75 23.34
N THR A 71 -5.08 11.01 22.91
CA THR A 71 -4.46 11.51 21.68
C THR A 71 -2.93 11.42 21.75
N ILE A 72 -2.31 11.90 22.83
CA ILE A 72 -0.86 11.81 23.02
C ILE A 72 -0.40 10.35 22.99
N LYS A 73 -1.10 9.46 23.70
CA LYS A 73 -0.79 8.03 23.71
C LYS A 73 -0.87 7.45 22.29
N LEU A 74 -1.95 7.72 21.56
CA LEU A 74 -2.11 7.20 20.20
C LEU A 74 -1.08 7.78 19.22
N HIS A 75 -0.66 9.04 19.38
CA HIS A 75 0.41 9.63 18.57
C HIS A 75 1.79 9.02 18.86
N GLN A 76 2.00 8.42 20.03
CA GLN A 76 3.20 7.60 20.31
C GLN A 76 3.09 6.18 19.70
N GLU A 77 1.88 5.67 19.45
CA GLU A 77 1.65 4.33 18.91
C GLU A 77 1.45 4.30 17.38
N ILE A 78 1.28 5.47 16.75
CA ILE A 78 1.06 5.60 15.31
C ILE A 78 2.01 6.66 14.75
N CYS A 79 2.85 6.28 13.79
CA CYS A 79 3.76 7.19 13.09
C CYS A 79 3.34 7.31 11.62
N SER A 80 3.29 8.54 11.13
CA SER A 80 3.08 8.83 9.71
C SER A 80 4.38 9.18 9.01
N PHE A 81 4.46 8.84 7.72
CA PHE A 81 5.54 9.24 6.84
C PHE A 81 5.59 10.78 6.71
N PRO A 82 6.71 11.42 7.09
CA PRO A 82 6.84 12.87 6.99
C PRO A 82 7.05 13.29 5.55
N GLU A 83 6.58 14.50 5.21
CA GLU A 83 6.87 15.09 3.91
C GLU A 83 8.32 15.57 3.87
N GLN A 84 8.89 15.67 2.66
CA GLN A 84 10.23 16.24 2.52
C GLN A 84 10.29 17.71 2.95
N SER A 85 9.15 18.40 2.94
CA SER A 85 8.94 19.76 3.45
C SER A 85 9.25 19.89 4.95
N ASP A 86 9.05 18.80 5.70
CA ASP A 86 9.19 18.76 7.16
C ASP A 86 10.66 18.65 7.60
N LEU A 87 11.57 18.40 6.66
CA LEU A 87 12.99 18.26 6.97
C LEU A 87 13.66 19.61 7.22
N PHE A 88 14.33 19.75 8.36
CA PHE A 88 15.11 20.93 8.71
C PHE A 88 16.40 20.99 7.87
N PRO A 89 16.55 21.98 6.96
CA PRO A 89 17.65 21.97 5.98
C PRO A 89 19.06 22.06 6.60
N PHE A 90 19.16 22.64 7.79
CA PHE A 90 20.41 22.91 8.50
C PHE A 90 20.83 21.77 9.45
N MET A 91 19.92 20.85 9.78
CA MET A 91 20.21 19.65 10.57
C MET A 91 20.81 18.55 9.69
N THR A 92 21.53 17.62 10.30
CA THR A 92 22.00 16.41 9.61
C THR A 92 20.89 15.36 9.54
N GLY A 93 21.06 14.34 8.71
CA GLY A 93 20.16 13.18 8.71
C GLY A 93 20.18 12.49 10.07
N ARG A 94 21.35 12.37 10.70
CA ARG A 94 21.51 11.78 12.03
C ARG A 94 20.71 12.52 13.10
N ASP A 95 20.70 13.85 13.06
CA ASP A 95 19.92 14.65 13.99
C ASP A 95 18.41 14.38 13.87
N HIS A 96 17.90 14.19 12.65
CA HIS A 96 16.50 13.83 12.43
C HIS A 96 16.17 12.42 12.94
N LEU A 97 17.07 11.45 12.76
CA LEU A 97 16.87 10.09 13.26
C LEU A 97 16.82 10.07 14.80
N ASN A 98 17.74 10.77 15.45
CA ASN A 98 17.73 10.91 16.90
C ASN A 98 16.45 11.62 17.38
N LEU A 99 16.03 12.69 16.70
CA LEU A 99 14.81 13.42 17.03
C LEU A 99 13.57 12.50 17.01
N TYR A 100 13.42 11.66 15.98
CA TYR A 100 12.27 10.76 15.88
C TYR A 100 12.33 9.61 16.90
N ALA A 101 13.52 9.06 17.16
CA ALA A 101 13.71 8.06 18.20
C ALA A 101 13.34 8.61 19.59
N ASP A 102 13.74 9.85 19.88
CA ASP A 102 13.46 10.52 21.15
C ASP A 102 11.97 10.86 21.31
N LEU A 103 11.31 11.37 20.26
CA LEU A 103 9.90 11.80 20.33
C LEU A 103 8.91 10.65 20.57
N TRP A 104 9.14 9.51 19.93
CA TRP A 104 8.23 8.36 20.04
C TRP A 104 8.47 7.52 21.29
N HIS A 105 9.61 7.69 21.98
CA HIS A 105 9.99 6.98 23.22
C HIS A 105 9.89 5.44 23.15
N ASN A 106 9.74 4.89 21.95
CA ASN A 106 9.47 3.49 21.68
C ASN A 106 10.63 2.80 20.95
N SER A 107 11.68 3.56 20.58
CA SER A 107 12.74 3.05 19.73
C SER A 107 13.83 2.35 20.54
N GLU A 108 13.79 1.02 20.55
CA GLU A 108 14.92 0.20 20.95
C GLU A 108 15.97 0.06 19.83
N LYS A 109 15.66 0.59 18.63
CA LYS A 109 16.50 0.45 17.44
C LYS A 109 17.68 1.43 17.46
N PRO A 110 18.93 0.94 17.44
CA PRO A 110 20.08 1.80 17.35
C PRO A 110 20.06 2.59 16.03
N VAL A 111 20.23 3.91 16.11
CA VAL A 111 20.29 4.78 14.92
C VAL A 111 21.36 4.33 13.92
N GLU A 112 22.51 3.81 14.38
CA GLU A 112 23.55 3.25 13.50
C GLU A 112 23.07 2.05 12.68
N GLN A 113 22.20 1.21 13.26
CA GLN A 113 21.64 0.07 12.54
C GLN A 113 20.74 0.55 11.41
N ILE A 114 19.90 1.56 11.65
CA ILE A 114 19.02 2.16 10.64
C ILE A 114 19.86 2.76 9.49
N ILE A 115 20.93 3.48 9.84
CA ILE A 115 21.86 4.08 8.86
C ILE A 115 22.52 3.01 8.00
N SER A 116 22.91 1.89 8.60
CA SER A 116 23.49 0.74 7.90
C SER A 116 22.47 0.06 6.98
N ASP A 117 21.31 -0.30 7.52
CA ASP A 117 20.23 -1.00 6.80
C ASP A 117 19.73 -0.19 5.60
N LEU A 118 19.69 1.15 5.72
CA LEU A 118 19.28 2.05 4.64
C LEU A 118 20.46 2.67 3.85
N GLN A 119 21.67 2.17 4.05
CA GLN A 119 22.86 2.57 3.28
C GLN A 119 23.08 4.10 3.25
N MET A 120 22.93 4.76 4.40
CA MET A 120 22.98 6.23 4.53
C MET A 120 24.34 6.76 4.98
N GLY A 121 25.29 5.89 5.34
CA GLY A 121 26.54 6.28 6.02
C GLY A 121 27.37 7.35 5.29
N ASN A 122 27.36 7.38 3.96
CA ASN A 122 28.17 8.33 3.18
C ASN A 122 27.66 9.79 3.20
N TYR A 123 26.49 10.02 3.78
CA TYR A 123 25.84 11.34 3.75
C TYR A 123 25.02 11.70 4.98
N VAL A 124 24.76 10.76 5.89
CA VAL A 124 23.89 10.99 7.05
C VAL A 124 24.34 12.15 7.94
N ASP A 125 25.64 12.39 8.04
CA ASP A 125 26.23 13.49 8.83
C ASP A 125 26.36 14.81 8.03
N LYS A 126 25.92 14.84 6.77
CA LYS A 126 25.81 16.08 5.99
C LYS A 126 24.47 16.75 6.27
N LYS A 127 24.44 18.07 6.12
CA LYS A 127 23.20 18.86 6.26
C LYS A 127 22.17 18.49 5.20
N VAL A 128 20.90 18.38 5.56
CA VAL A 128 19.83 17.94 4.66
C VAL A 128 19.66 18.85 3.44
N GLN A 129 20.02 20.13 3.53
CA GLN A 129 20.00 21.03 2.37
C GLN A 129 20.89 20.57 1.21
N THR A 130 21.88 19.70 1.45
CA THR A 130 22.75 19.15 0.39
C THR A 130 22.23 17.82 -0.17
N TYR A 131 21.08 17.33 0.28
CA TYR A 131 20.55 16.03 -0.11
C TYR A 131 19.83 16.14 -1.46
N SER A 132 19.99 15.11 -2.30
CA SER A 132 19.11 14.91 -3.45
C SER A 132 17.70 14.55 -3.00
N LEU A 133 16.73 14.58 -3.93
CA LEU A 133 15.35 14.18 -3.67
C LEU A 133 15.27 12.75 -3.08
N GLY A 134 15.99 11.79 -3.68
CA GLY A 134 16.02 10.41 -3.19
C GLY A 134 16.67 10.25 -1.81
N MET A 135 17.71 11.05 -1.52
CA MET A 135 18.33 11.05 -0.19
C MET A 135 17.38 11.59 0.89
N LYS A 136 16.58 12.63 0.57
CA LYS A 136 15.54 13.16 1.46
C LYS A 136 14.43 12.14 1.69
N GLN A 137 13.93 11.52 0.63
CA GLN A 137 12.91 10.47 0.73
C GLN A 137 13.39 9.30 1.59
N ARG A 138 14.65 8.87 1.41
CA ARG A 138 15.24 7.82 2.24
C ARG A 138 15.38 8.24 3.70
N LEU A 139 15.72 9.51 3.96
CA LEU A 139 15.73 10.05 5.32
C LEU A 139 14.34 10.08 5.94
N CYS A 140 13.30 10.53 5.22
CA CYS A 140 11.91 10.48 5.70
C CYS A 140 11.50 9.05 6.07
N PHE A 141 11.87 8.06 5.26
CA PHE A 141 11.59 6.65 5.59
C PHE A 141 12.38 6.19 6.82
N ALA A 142 13.67 6.53 6.90
CA ALA A 142 14.51 6.22 8.04
C ALA A 142 13.99 6.83 9.35
N MET A 143 13.37 8.01 9.30
CA MET A 143 12.72 8.65 10.44
C MET A 143 11.53 7.83 10.95
N VAL A 144 10.69 7.29 10.06
CA VAL A 144 9.59 6.38 10.44
C VAL A 144 10.14 5.10 11.09
N VAL A 145 11.23 4.55 10.54
CA VAL A 145 11.92 3.40 11.16
C VAL A 145 12.45 3.76 12.54
N ALA A 146 13.01 4.96 12.70
CA ALA A 146 13.58 5.44 13.95
C ALA A 146 12.52 5.69 15.02
N ALA A 147 11.30 6.09 14.65
CA ALA A 147 10.18 6.18 15.58
C ALA A 147 9.78 4.81 16.17
N ASP A 148 10.06 3.72 15.45
CA ASP A 148 9.76 2.33 15.80
C ASP A 148 8.31 2.06 16.28
N SER A 149 7.39 2.88 15.79
CA SER A 149 5.98 2.82 16.16
C SER A 149 5.33 1.51 15.69
N PRO A 150 4.42 0.89 16.47
CA PRO A 150 3.77 -0.36 16.07
C PRO A 150 2.79 -0.19 14.90
N VAL A 151 2.37 1.04 14.58
CA VAL A 151 1.57 1.34 13.39
C VAL A 151 2.30 2.40 12.55
N MET A 152 2.56 2.08 11.29
CA MET A 152 3.25 2.95 10.35
C MET A 152 2.32 3.28 9.17
N LEU A 153 2.08 4.56 8.93
CA LEU A 153 1.25 5.04 7.83
C LEU A 153 2.15 5.69 6.77
N LEU A 154 2.18 5.14 5.57
CA LEU A 154 3.07 5.59 4.51
C LEU A 154 2.27 6.13 3.33
N ASP A 155 2.50 7.38 2.95
CA ASP A 155 1.88 7.97 1.75
C ASP A 155 2.95 8.18 0.68
N GLU A 156 2.84 7.45 -0.43
CA GLU A 156 3.72 7.57 -1.60
C GLU A 156 5.23 7.44 -1.31
N VAL A 157 5.61 6.61 -0.34
CA VAL A 157 7.00 6.48 0.15
C VAL A 157 8.03 6.12 -0.93
N MET A 158 7.65 5.37 -1.97
CA MET A 158 8.54 4.92 -3.04
C MET A 158 8.50 5.82 -4.28
N ASN A 159 7.71 6.90 -4.26
CA ASN A 159 7.46 7.69 -5.45
C ASN A 159 8.71 8.47 -5.90
N GLY A 160 9.03 8.40 -7.19
CA GLY A 160 10.21 9.06 -7.75
C GLY A 160 11.57 8.47 -7.33
N LEU A 161 11.60 7.27 -6.74
CA LEU A 161 12.83 6.56 -6.42
C LEU A 161 13.32 5.68 -7.58
N ASP A 162 14.64 5.48 -7.66
CA ASP A 162 15.22 4.50 -8.57
C ASP A 162 14.94 3.06 -8.11
N PRO A 163 15.08 2.05 -9.00
CA PRO A 163 14.77 0.66 -8.68
C PRO A 163 15.58 0.09 -7.50
N GLN A 164 16.82 0.54 -7.29
CA GLN A 164 17.66 0.05 -6.19
C GLN A 164 17.12 0.54 -4.85
N ASN A 165 16.71 1.81 -4.78
CA ASN A 165 16.07 2.40 -3.60
C ASN A 165 14.72 1.76 -3.31
N VAL A 166 13.90 1.51 -4.35
CA VAL A 166 12.62 0.82 -4.19
C VAL A 166 12.83 -0.58 -3.59
N ALA A 167 13.78 -1.36 -4.10
CA ALA A 167 14.10 -2.68 -3.58
C ALA A 167 14.58 -2.63 -2.12
N LEU A 168 15.43 -1.65 -1.78
CA LEU A 168 15.93 -1.45 -0.41
C LEU A 168 14.79 -1.17 0.57
N ILE A 169 13.90 -0.23 0.23
CA ILE A 169 12.73 0.09 1.07
C ILE A 169 11.80 -1.12 1.17
N SER A 170 11.52 -1.82 0.07
CA SER A 170 10.68 -3.04 0.09
C SER A 170 11.23 -4.11 1.04
N GLN A 171 12.55 -4.35 1.03
CA GLN A 171 13.17 -5.29 1.97
C GLN A 171 13.01 -4.84 3.42
N MET A 172 13.18 -3.54 3.68
CA MET A 172 12.99 -2.99 5.02
C MET A 172 11.52 -3.09 5.48
N LEU A 173 10.54 -2.85 4.61
CA LEU A 173 9.12 -3.03 4.93
C LEU A 173 8.81 -4.48 5.34
N LEU A 174 9.38 -5.46 4.63
CA LEU A 174 9.24 -6.87 4.97
C LEU A 174 9.85 -7.19 6.34
N LYS A 175 11.04 -6.65 6.64
CA LYS A 175 11.68 -6.79 7.95
C LYS A 175 10.82 -6.20 9.08
N LEU A 176 10.30 -4.99 8.90
CA LEU A 176 9.43 -4.32 9.88
C LEU A 176 8.13 -5.11 10.11
N LYS A 177 7.55 -5.68 9.05
CA LYS A 177 6.41 -6.58 9.18
C LYS A 177 6.75 -7.83 9.99
N ASP A 178 7.90 -8.45 9.74
CA ASP A 178 8.36 -9.64 10.48
C ASP A 178 8.66 -9.31 11.96
N GLU A 179 8.94 -8.05 12.28
CA GLU A 179 9.00 -7.48 13.63
C GLU A 179 7.61 -7.15 14.21
N ASN A 180 6.54 -7.68 13.61
CA ASN A 180 5.14 -7.53 14.03
C ASN A 180 4.62 -6.08 14.00
N LYS A 181 5.15 -5.23 13.12
CA LYS A 181 4.63 -3.87 12.89
C LYS A 181 3.48 -3.92 11.86
N LEU A 182 2.44 -3.12 12.06
CA LEU A 182 1.39 -2.86 11.08
C LEU A 182 1.84 -1.73 10.15
N ILE A 183 1.80 -1.97 8.85
CA ILE A 183 2.14 -0.97 7.84
C ILE A 183 0.93 -0.76 6.93
N ILE A 184 0.43 0.47 6.86
CA ILE A 184 -0.64 0.87 5.94
C ILE A 184 -0.03 1.85 4.97
N MET A 185 -0.08 1.56 3.67
CA MET A 185 0.54 2.41 2.67
C MET A 185 -0.35 2.74 1.48
N ALA A 186 -0.43 4.03 1.15
CA ALA A 186 -1.00 4.49 -0.11
C ALA A 186 0.10 4.49 -1.19
N SER A 187 -0.15 3.77 -2.29
CA SER A 187 0.79 3.67 -3.40
C SER A 187 0.06 3.45 -4.72
N HIS A 188 0.57 4.06 -5.78
CA HIS A 188 0.17 3.80 -7.17
C HIS A 188 1.14 2.81 -7.86
N LEU A 189 2.20 2.38 -7.18
CA LEU A 189 3.14 1.37 -7.69
C LEU A 189 2.57 -0.04 -7.44
N LEU A 190 1.59 -0.44 -8.25
CA LEU A 190 0.81 -1.66 -8.06
C LEU A 190 1.66 -2.93 -8.14
N SER A 191 2.60 -2.99 -9.07
CA SER A 191 3.54 -4.11 -9.24
C SER A 191 4.46 -4.31 -8.04
N ASN A 192 4.76 -3.23 -7.30
CA ASN A 192 5.51 -3.30 -6.04
C ASN A 192 4.62 -3.83 -4.91
N LEU A 193 3.41 -3.29 -4.75
CA LEU A 193 2.44 -3.80 -3.77
C LEU A 193 2.17 -5.29 -3.97
N GLN A 194 2.08 -5.75 -5.21
CA GLN A 194 1.84 -7.16 -5.56
C GLN A 194 2.86 -8.11 -4.91
N GLN A 195 4.10 -7.64 -4.72
CA GLN A 195 5.21 -8.45 -4.22
C GLN A 195 5.25 -8.58 -2.69
N TYR A 196 4.89 -7.51 -1.95
CA TYR A 196 5.09 -7.48 -0.50
C TYR A 196 3.84 -7.23 0.34
N ALA A 197 2.76 -6.69 -0.23
CA ALA A 197 1.53 -6.45 0.53
C ALA A 197 0.85 -7.78 0.88
N ASP A 198 0.41 -7.91 2.13
CA ASP A 198 -0.41 -9.03 2.59
C ASP A 198 -1.86 -8.87 2.12
N ARG A 199 -2.34 -7.62 2.18
CA ARG A 199 -3.72 -7.24 1.91
C ARG A 199 -3.79 -5.95 1.11
N VAL A 200 -4.78 -5.82 0.23
CA VAL A 200 -4.95 -4.64 -0.63
C VAL A 200 -6.40 -4.18 -0.57
N LEU A 201 -6.59 -2.95 -0.14
CA LEU A 201 -7.89 -2.29 -0.06
C LEU A 201 -8.08 -1.41 -1.29
N PHE A 202 -9.03 -1.79 -2.14
CA PHE A 202 -9.45 -0.98 -3.27
C PHE A 202 -10.52 0.01 -2.79
N MET A 203 -10.28 1.31 -2.88
CA MET A 203 -11.22 2.35 -2.44
C MET A 203 -11.92 3.03 -3.62
N GLY A 204 -13.20 3.36 -3.49
CA GLY A 204 -13.92 4.12 -4.51
C GLY A 204 -15.25 4.67 -4.03
N LYS A 205 -15.60 5.87 -4.50
CA LYS A 205 -16.87 6.56 -4.18
C LYS A 205 -17.20 6.61 -2.68
N GLY A 206 -16.19 6.76 -1.82
CA GLY A 206 -16.35 6.83 -0.37
C GLY A 206 -16.29 5.50 0.37
N HIS A 207 -16.23 4.36 -0.34
CA HIS A 207 -16.28 3.02 0.26
C HIS A 207 -15.07 2.17 -0.11
N ILE A 208 -14.97 1.00 0.53
CA ILE A 208 -14.07 -0.08 0.14
C ILE A 208 -14.79 -0.94 -0.89
N ILE A 209 -14.27 -0.96 -2.12
CA ILE A 209 -14.77 -1.79 -3.22
C ILE A 209 -14.43 -3.25 -2.96
N GLU A 210 -13.19 -3.53 -2.56
CA GLU A 210 -12.67 -4.88 -2.35
C GLU A 210 -11.58 -4.86 -1.25
N ASP A 211 -11.62 -5.86 -0.35
CA ASP A 211 -10.56 -6.16 0.61
C ASP A 211 -9.87 -7.48 0.22
N LEU A 212 -8.81 -7.37 -0.57
CA LEU A 212 -8.11 -8.48 -1.19
C LEU A 212 -7.01 -9.05 -0.28
N ASP A 213 -7.11 -10.33 0.10
CA ASP A 213 -5.98 -11.10 0.64
C ASP A 213 -5.02 -11.49 -0.49
N ASN A 214 -4.01 -10.65 -0.72
CA ASN A 214 -3.06 -10.79 -1.82
C ASN A 214 -2.24 -12.10 -1.73
N LYS A 215 -2.02 -12.62 -0.52
CA LYS A 215 -1.27 -13.86 -0.32
C LYS A 215 -2.10 -15.12 -0.58
N LYS A 216 -3.41 -15.08 -0.33
CA LYS A 216 -4.31 -16.23 -0.52
C LYS A 216 -4.96 -16.31 -1.90
N GLN A 217 -4.73 -15.33 -2.77
CA GLN A 217 -5.18 -15.34 -4.16
C GLN A 217 -4.62 -16.56 -4.91
N ASN A 218 -5.42 -17.61 -5.08
CA ASN A 218 -5.02 -18.85 -5.76
C ASN A 218 -5.71 -19.07 -7.10
N LYS A 219 -6.67 -18.21 -7.47
CA LYS A 219 -7.39 -18.31 -8.74
C LYS A 219 -6.42 -18.04 -9.90
N ARG A 220 -6.40 -18.96 -10.87
CA ARG A 220 -5.61 -18.85 -12.09
C ARG A 220 -6.52 -18.58 -13.28
N TYR A 221 -6.03 -17.75 -14.17
CA TYR A 221 -6.70 -17.32 -15.38
C TYR A 221 -5.81 -17.60 -16.57
N LEU A 222 -6.44 -17.90 -17.69
CA LEU A 222 -5.80 -17.77 -19.00
C LEU A 222 -5.98 -16.31 -19.43
N LYS A 223 -4.87 -15.58 -19.53
CA LYS A 223 -4.80 -14.18 -19.94
C LYS A 223 -4.40 -14.11 -21.42
N MET A 224 -5.12 -13.33 -22.21
CA MET A 224 -4.75 -13.06 -23.62
C MET A 224 -5.34 -11.71 -24.07
N GLN A 225 -4.78 -11.12 -25.14
CA GLN A 225 -5.31 -9.88 -25.69
C GLN A 225 -6.57 -10.12 -26.51
N SER A 226 -7.55 -9.23 -26.39
CA SER A 226 -8.82 -9.30 -27.12
C SER A 226 -8.61 -8.92 -28.59
N THR A 227 -8.59 -9.94 -29.46
CA THR A 227 -8.65 -9.83 -30.92
C THR A 227 -9.93 -10.50 -31.47
N PRO A 228 -10.36 -10.19 -32.70
CA PRO A 228 -11.47 -10.90 -33.34
C PRO A 228 -11.27 -12.42 -33.40
N GLU A 229 -10.03 -12.91 -33.57
CA GLU A 229 -9.77 -14.35 -33.52
C GLU A 229 -9.99 -14.93 -32.12
N THR A 230 -9.49 -14.26 -31.07
CA THR A 230 -9.66 -14.74 -29.69
C THR A 230 -11.12 -14.78 -29.25
N THR A 231 -11.92 -13.77 -29.58
CA THR A 231 -13.35 -13.74 -29.22
C THR A 231 -14.14 -14.81 -29.96
N THR A 232 -13.76 -15.12 -31.20
CA THR A 232 -14.34 -16.23 -31.96
C THR A 232 -13.98 -17.58 -31.35
N LEU A 233 -12.72 -17.78 -30.95
CA LEU A 233 -12.26 -19.01 -30.30
C LEU A 233 -12.85 -19.23 -28.90
N LEU A 234 -13.17 -18.15 -28.20
CA LEU A 234 -13.72 -18.17 -26.86
C LEU A 234 -15.26 -18.17 -26.82
N SER A 235 -15.95 -18.27 -27.96
CA SER A 235 -17.42 -18.23 -28.02
C SER A 235 -18.10 -19.26 -27.12
N ASP A 236 -17.45 -20.41 -26.90
CA ASP A 236 -17.95 -21.54 -26.11
C ASP A 236 -17.44 -21.55 -24.66
N TYR A 237 -16.73 -20.49 -24.24
CA TYR A 237 -16.08 -20.37 -22.94
C TYR A 237 -16.59 -19.14 -22.18
N HIS A 238 -16.68 -19.24 -20.86
CA HIS A 238 -16.92 -18.08 -20.02
C HIS A 238 -15.62 -17.28 -19.88
N TYR A 239 -15.65 -16.00 -20.24
CA TYR A 239 -14.52 -15.08 -20.07
C TYR A 239 -15.01 -13.70 -19.66
N GLU A 240 -14.12 -12.96 -19.00
CA GLU A 240 -14.30 -11.55 -18.67
C GLU A 240 -13.34 -10.71 -19.54
N THR A 241 -13.81 -9.58 -20.06
CA THR A 241 -12.98 -8.62 -20.78
C THR A 241 -12.71 -7.41 -19.90
N LEU A 242 -11.44 -7.16 -19.61
CA LEU A 242 -11.01 -5.97 -18.90
C LEU A 242 -10.91 -4.76 -19.85
N PRO A 243 -11.00 -3.52 -19.32
CA PRO A 243 -10.98 -2.28 -20.12
C PRO A 243 -9.71 -2.06 -20.95
N ASN A 244 -8.59 -2.67 -20.55
CA ASN A 244 -7.33 -2.69 -21.30
C ASN A 244 -7.29 -3.74 -22.43
N ASN A 245 -8.46 -4.24 -22.87
CA ASN A 245 -8.63 -5.32 -23.85
C ASN A 245 -8.03 -6.67 -23.41
N LEU A 246 -7.76 -6.89 -22.13
CA LEU A 246 -7.31 -8.20 -21.63
C LEU A 246 -8.52 -9.13 -21.42
N LEU A 247 -8.45 -10.34 -21.99
CA LEU A 247 -9.41 -11.42 -21.75
C LEU A 247 -8.91 -12.31 -20.61
N LEU A 248 -9.80 -12.58 -19.66
CA LEU A 248 -9.57 -13.45 -18.53
C LEU A 248 -10.52 -14.65 -18.60
N VAL A 249 -9.96 -15.85 -18.80
CA VAL A 249 -10.73 -17.10 -18.76
C VAL A 249 -10.45 -17.81 -17.44
N PRO A 250 -11.43 -17.98 -16.52
CA PRO A 250 -11.20 -18.63 -15.24
C PRO A 250 -10.91 -20.12 -15.42
N LEU A 251 -9.70 -20.58 -15.09
CA LEU A 251 -9.32 -21.98 -15.31
C LEU A 251 -10.11 -22.97 -14.45
N ALA A 252 -10.65 -22.51 -13.31
CA ALA A 252 -11.48 -23.33 -12.42
C ALA A 252 -12.82 -23.72 -13.05
N GLU A 253 -13.26 -23.01 -14.10
CA GLU A 253 -14.56 -23.22 -14.75
C GLU A 253 -14.44 -24.05 -16.05
N ILE A 254 -13.22 -24.41 -16.45
CA ILE A 254 -12.94 -25.17 -17.68
C ILE A 254 -12.58 -26.60 -17.32
N THR A 255 -13.19 -27.58 -18.00
CA THR A 255 -12.79 -28.98 -17.87
C THR A 255 -11.41 -29.21 -18.51
N PRO A 256 -10.60 -30.19 -18.02
CA PRO A 256 -9.26 -30.44 -18.58
C PRO A 256 -9.24 -30.68 -20.09
N ASP A 257 -10.23 -31.39 -20.63
CA ASP A 257 -10.35 -31.68 -22.06
C ASP A 257 -10.61 -30.40 -22.87
N LYS A 258 -11.54 -29.55 -22.40
CA LYS A 258 -11.82 -28.26 -23.03
C LYS A 258 -10.62 -27.31 -22.95
N LEU A 259 -9.92 -27.30 -21.82
CA LEU A 259 -8.70 -26.50 -21.67
C LEU A 259 -7.62 -26.94 -22.66
N THR A 260 -7.40 -28.25 -22.79
CA THR A 260 -6.42 -28.80 -23.75
C THR A 260 -6.78 -28.41 -25.18
N GLN A 261 -8.05 -28.55 -25.56
CA GLN A 261 -8.53 -28.15 -26.87
C GLN A 261 -8.35 -26.65 -27.12
N LEU A 262 -8.68 -25.82 -26.13
CA LEU A 262 -8.47 -24.37 -26.20
C LEU A 262 -6.99 -24.01 -26.40
N LEU A 263 -6.09 -24.60 -25.62
CA LEU A 263 -4.64 -24.35 -25.75
C LEU A 263 -4.10 -24.77 -27.12
N VAL A 264 -4.56 -25.90 -27.66
CA VAL A 264 -4.19 -26.33 -29.02
C VAL A 264 -4.67 -25.33 -30.07
N ASN A 265 -5.92 -24.86 -29.96
CA ASN A 265 -6.47 -23.88 -30.88
C ASN A 265 -5.72 -22.54 -30.81
N LEU A 266 -5.35 -22.09 -29.61
CA LEU A 266 -4.58 -20.85 -29.42
C LEU A 266 -3.19 -20.96 -30.06
N VAL A 267 -2.50 -22.09 -29.88
CA VAL A 267 -1.18 -22.32 -30.50
C VAL A 267 -1.28 -22.43 -32.02
N GLN A 268 -2.30 -23.09 -32.56
CA GLN A 268 -2.52 -23.18 -34.00
C GLN A 268 -2.82 -21.83 -34.66
N ALA A 269 -3.47 -20.93 -33.91
CA ALA A 269 -3.79 -19.58 -34.36
C ALA A 269 -2.67 -18.56 -34.08
N ASP A 270 -1.51 -18.99 -33.56
CA ASP A 270 -0.38 -18.13 -33.17
C ASP A 270 -0.78 -17.01 -32.17
N ILE A 271 -1.73 -17.31 -31.28
CA ILE A 271 -2.22 -16.37 -30.27
C ILE A 271 -1.37 -16.49 -29.01
N GLN A 272 -0.81 -15.37 -28.56
CA GLN A 272 -0.08 -15.30 -27.30
C GLN A 272 -1.04 -15.35 -26.10
N TYR A 273 -0.71 -16.19 -25.13
CA TYR A 273 -1.45 -16.30 -23.88
C TYR A 273 -0.50 -16.52 -22.70
N ALA A 274 -0.97 -16.23 -21.49
CA ALA A 274 -0.29 -16.50 -20.24
C ALA A 274 -1.23 -17.19 -19.25
N VAL A 275 -0.70 -18.11 -18.45
CA VAL A 275 -1.46 -18.79 -17.38
C VAL A 275 -0.98 -18.27 -16.04
N GLU A 276 -1.71 -17.28 -15.51
CA GLU A 276 -1.26 -16.50 -14.36
C GLU A 276 -2.42 -16.17 -13.40
N ARG A 277 -2.09 -15.59 -12.25
CA ARG A 277 -3.11 -15.06 -11.33
C ARG A 277 -3.54 -13.67 -11.81
N ILE A 278 -4.75 -13.26 -11.46
CA ILE A 278 -5.13 -11.85 -11.62
C ILE A 278 -4.31 -11.04 -10.60
N ASP A 279 -3.57 -10.06 -11.09
CA ASP A 279 -2.72 -9.22 -10.27
C ASP A 279 -3.48 -7.94 -9.84
N ILE A 280 -2.86 -7.16 -8.97
CA ILE A 280 -3.43 -5.88 -8.48
C ILE A 280 -3.66 -4.90 -9.63
N GLU A 281 -2.84 -4.93 -10.68
CA GLU A 281 -2.96 -4.00 -11.81
C GLU A 281 -4.20 -4.33 -12.68
N ASP A 282 -4.43 -5.61 -12.96
CA ASP A 282 -5.66 -6.08 -13.58
C ASP A 282 -6.90 -5.70 -12.77
N LEU A 283 -6.86 -5.90 -11.45
CA LEU A 283 -7.97 -5.53 -10.56
C LEU A 283 -8.19 -4.03 -10.50
N PHE A 284 -7.12 -3.24 -10.54
CA PHE A 284 -7.21 -1.78 -10.61
C PHE A 284 -7.96 -1.35 -11.87
N ASN A 285 -7.55 -1.85 -13.03
CA ASN A 285 -8.22 -1.55 -14.31
C ASN A 285 -9.68 -2.02 -14.28
N LYS A 286 -9.96 -3.18 -13.67
CA LYS A 286 -11.33 -3.68 -13.50
C LYS A 286 -12.22 -2.75 -12.68
N PHE A 287 -11.70 -2.10 -11.64
CA PHE A 287 -12.51 -1.32 -10.70
C PHE A 287 -12.63 0.17 -11.04
N TYR A 288 -11.72 0.74 -11.83
CA TYR A 288 -11.60 2.20 -11.99
C TYR A 288 -11.74 2.75 -13.41
N ASP A 289 -11.99 1.89 -14.40
CA ASP A 289 -12.30 2.28 -15.78
C ASP A 289 -13.80 2.24 -16.09
#